data_AF-A0AAE0JU81-F1
#
_entry.id   AF-A0AAE0JU81-F1
#
_cell.length_a   1.000
_cell.length_b   1.000
_cell.length_c   1.000
_cell.angle_alpha   90.00
_cell.angle_beta   90.00
_cell.angle_gamma   90.00
#
_symmetry.space_group_name_H-M   'P 1'
#
loop_
_entity.id
_entity.type
_entity.pdbx_description
1 polymer ?
#
loop_
_entity_poly.entity_id
_entity_poly.type
_entity_poly.pdbx_seq_one_letter_code
_entity_poly.pdbx_strand_id
1 'polypeptide(L)'
;MMPGPFRKETWFGGNQDLYTLLERFGGSEASKPRDLVYALLSMTTDAIHYIRLEYKNDEILVVKTVSHSLYRVNLDSTTLVSAKPTSLRDFYRRISHFSQLALKIAIQDETDGDELTAFILDRYPKIAIHHGTVISATRNVTKAPRLLRILLKYLEKLPSQ
;
A
#
# COMPACT_ATOMS: atom_id res chain seq x y z
N MET A 1 -3.82 -18.68 15.76
CA MET A 1 -2.51 -19.23 16.19
C MET A 1 -1.64 -18.08 16.68
N MET A 2 -1.22 -18.09 17.94
CA MET A 2 -0.20 -17.14 18.43
C MET A 2 1.19 -17.62 17.99
N PRO A 3 2.11 -16.74 17.56
CA PRO A 3 3.42 -17.17 17.10
C PRO A 3 4.32 -17.53 18.30
N GLY A 4 4.75 -18.79 18.35
CA GLY A 4 5.64 -19.37 19.36
C GLY A 4 7.14 -19.02 19.17
N PRO A 5 8.05 -19.71 19.88
CA PRO A 5 9.46 -19.32 20.06
C PRO A 5 10.29 -19.16 18.78
N PHE A 6 9.85 -19.73 17.64
CA PHE A 6 10.48 -19.58 16.33
C PHE A 6 10.16 -18.24 15.62
N ARG A 7 9.55 -17.27 16.31
CA ARG A 7 9.22 -15.94 15.75
C ARG A 7 10.34 -15.32 14.91
N LYS A 8 11.59 -15.39 15.40
CA LYS A 8 12.76 -14.77 14.76
C LYS A 8 13.13 -15.36 13.41
N GLU A 9 12.72 -16.60 13.13
CA GLU A 9 13.03 -17.33 11.89
C GLU A 9 11.91 -17.24 10.85
N THR A 10 10.77 -16.65 11.22
CA THR A 10 9.60 -16.49 10.33
C THR A 10 9.51 -15.07 9.79
N TRP A 11 8.63 -14.84 8.80
CA TRP A 11 8.30 -13.50 8.31
C TRP A 11 7.90 -12.53 9.44
N PHE A 12 7.37 -13.06 10.55
CA PHE A 12 6.99 -12.30 11.75
C PHE A 12 8.21 -11.69 12.48
N GLY A 13 9.41 -12.25 12.31
CA GLY A 13 10.67 -11.69 12.80
C GLY A 13 11.31 -10.67 11.84
N GLY A 14 10.73 -10.46 10.66
CA GLY A 14 11.15 -9.47 9.66
C GLY A 14 10.42 -8.13 9.82
N ASN A 15 10.29 -7.35 8.73
CA ASN A 15 9.59 -6.07 8.73
C ASN A 15 8.10 -6.26 9.10
N GLN A 16 7.75 -5.82 10.30
CA GLN A 16 6.37 -5.71 10.76
C GLN A 16 5.77 -4.38 10.31
N ASP A 17 5.89 -4.07 9.01
CA ASP A 17 5.22 -2.89 8.49
C ASP A 17 3.71 -3.14 8.37
N LEU A 18 2.94 -2.05 8.43
CA LEU A 18 1.48 -2.13 8.40
C LEU A 18 0.95 -2.83 7.13
N TYR A 19 1.65 -2.68 6.00
CA TYR A 19 1.24 -3.31 4.75
C TYR A 19 1.36 -4.83 4.83
N THR A 20 2.51 -5.33 5.26
CA THR A 20 2.79 -6.76 5.42
C THR A 20 1.80 -7.38 6.41
N LEU A 21 1.50 -6.68 7.51
CA LEU A 21 0.49 -7.11 8.47
C LEU A 21 -0.91 -7.17 7.85
N LEU A 22 -1.31 -6.19 7.04
CA LEU A 22 -2.59 -6.20 6.33
C LEU A 22 -2.65 -7.26 5.23
N GLU A 23 -1.58 -7.52 4.51
CA GLU A 23 -1.49 -8.57 3.51
C GLU A 23 -1.67 -9.95 4.15
N ARG A 24 -1.04 -10.18 5.32
CA ARG A 24 -1.03 -11.47 6.00
C ARG A 24 -2.26 -11.74 6.87
N PHE A 25 -2.74 -10.71 7.56
CA PHE A 25 -3.83 -10.84 8.53
C PHE A 25 -5.10 -10.11 8.12
N GLY A 26 -5.11 -9.36 7.02
CA GLY A 26 -6.29 -8.66 6.52
C GLY A 26 -7.52 -9.56 6.46
N GLY A 27 -7.37 -10.78 5.94
CA GLY A 27 -8.47 -11.74 5.86
C GLY A 27 -8.96 -12.34 7.19
N SER A 28 -8.34 -12.01 8.33
CA SER A 28 -8.68 -12.58 9.63
C SER A 28 -10.06 -12.13 10.09
N GLU A 29 -10.74 -12.99 10.84
CA GLU A 29 -12.01 -12.64 11.46
C GLU A 29 -11.79 -11.68 12.63
N ALA A 30 -12.55 -10.59 12.62
CA ALA A 30 -12.66 -9.65 13.72
C ALA A 30 -14.13 -9.28 13.87
N SER A 31 -14.61 -9.18 15.12
CA SER A 31 -16.00 -8.82 15.42
C SER A 31 -16.40 -7.49 14.78
N LYS A 32 -15.46 -6.54 14.71
CA LYS A 32 -15.58 -5.32 13.90
C LYS A 32 -14.38 -5.20 12.97
N PRO A 33 -14.55 -4.82 11.69
CA PRO A 33 -13.44 -4.62 10.76
C PRO A 33 -12.37 -3.65 11.27
N ARG A 34 -12.78 -2.67 12.09
CA ARG A 34 -11.88 -1.70 12.76
C ARG A 34 -10.96 -2.35 13.80
N ASP A 35 -11.44 -3.33 14.55
CA ASP A 35 -10.66 -3.98 15.61
C ASP A 35 -9.41 -4.65 15.03
N LEU A 36 -9.53 -5.22 13.83
CA LEU A 36 -8.39 -5.75 13.09
C LEU A 36 -7.34 -4.67 12.83
N VAL A 37 -7.73 -3.50 12.33
CA VAL A 37 -6.79 -2.40 12.06
C VAL A 37 -6.11 -1.94 13.33
N TYR A 38 -6.84 -1.76 14.44
CA TYR A 38 -6.23 -1.37 15.72
C TYR A 38 -5.25 -2.42 16.24
N ALA A 39 -5.57 -3.70 16.10
CA ALA A 39 -4.68 -4.79 16.47
C ALA A 39 -3.42 -4.82 15.59
N LEU A 40 -3.54 -4.60 14.28
CA LEU A 40 -2.38 -4.54 13.39
C LEU A 40 -1.56 -3.26 13.63
N LEU A 41 -2.21 -2.14 13.99
CA LEU A 41 -1.54 -0.89 14.35
C LEU A 41 -0.74 -0.97 15.64
N SER A 42 -1.15 -1.81 16.60
CA SER A 42 -0.36 -2.04 17.81
C SER A 42 0.84 -2.97 17.57
N MET A 43 0.88 -3.66 16.43
CA MET A 43 1.94 -4.60 16.05
C MET A 43 2.91 -4.04 15.02
N THR A 44 2.58 -2.91 14.37
CA THR A 44 3.43 -2.28 13.36
C THR A 44 4.58 -1.50 14.00
N THR A 45 5.74 -1.57 13.36
CA THR A 45 6.92 -0.79 13.74
C THR A 45 6.99 0.58 13.09
N ASP A 46 6.19 0.83 12.04
CA ASP A 46 6.39 1.97 11.13
C ASP A 46 5.20 2.94 11.05
N ALA A 47 3.99 2.47 11.36
CA ALA A 47 2.79 3.28 11.23
C ALA A 47 2.21 3.77 12.59
N ILE A 48 2.74 3.27 13.71
CA ILE A 48 2.21 3.55 15.06
C ILE A 48 2.27 5.04 15.44
N HIS A 49 3.23 5.79 14.87
CA HIS A 49 3.44 7.21 15.18
C HIS A 49 2.69 8.18 14.26
N TYR A 50 2.25 7.72 13.08
CA TYR A 50 1.68 8.60 12.04
C TYR A 50 0.17 8.39 11.86
N ILE A 51 -0.35 7.22 12.23
CA ILE A 51 -1.78 6.91 12.13
C ILE A 51 -2.44 7.12 13.49
N ARG A 52 -2.97 8.33 13.71
CA ARG A 52 -3.75 8.65 14.92
C ARG A 52 -5.23 8.40 14.67
N LEU A 53 -5.67 7.16 14.92
CA LEU A 53 -7.07 6.79 14.82
C LEU A 53 -7.73 6.76 16.20
N GLU A 54 -8.91 7.36 16.31
CA GLU A 54 -9.74 7.25 17.50
C GLU A 54 -10.84 6.24 17.25
N TYR A 55 -11.20 5.43 18.25
CA TYR A 55 -12.17 4.34 18.09
C TYR A 55 -13.56 4.82 17.61
N LYS A 56 -13.86 6.12 17.78
CA LYS A 56 -15.07 6.77 17.31
C LYS A 56 -15.07 7.08 15.80
N ASN A 57 -13.93 6.96 15.13
CA ASN A 57 -13.79 7.28 13.71
C ASN A 57 -14.66 6.34 12.86
N ASP A 58 -15.39 6.92 11.91
CA ASP A 58 -16.16 6.15 10.94
C ASP A 58 -15.24 5.24 10.11
N GLU A 59 -15.75 4.08 9.67
CA GLU A 59 -14.98 3.10 8.92
C GLU A 59 -14.38 3.69 7.64
N ILE A 60 -15.12 4.55 6.94
CA ILE A 60 -14.62 5.21 5.71
C ILE A 60 -13.45 6.13 6.04
N LEU A 61 -13.53 6.87 7.16
CA LEU A 61 -12.42 7.70 7.62
C LEU A 61 -11.18 6.84 7.92
N VAL A 62 -11.37 5.70 8.61
CA VAL A 62 -10.27 4.77 8.88
C VAL A 62 -9.63 4.28 7.58
N VAL A 63 -10.43 3.84 6.60
CA VAL A 63 -9.93 3.41 5.28
C VAL A 63 -9.11 4.50 4.61
N LYS A 64 -9.61 5.74 4.59
CA LYS A 64 -8.90 6.87 3.98
C LYS A 64 -7.58 7.16 4.69
N THR A 65 -7.58 7.22 6.01
CA THR A 65 -6.37 7.48 6.80
C THR A 65 -5.33 6.37 6.58
N VAL A 66 -5.73 5.11 6.64
CA VAL A 66 -4.82 3.97 6.45
C VAL A 66 -4.29 3.94 5.02
N SER A 67 -5.15 4.05 4.01
CA SER A 67 -4.73 4.03 2.60
C SER A 67 -3.81 5.20 2.26
N HIS A 68 -4.11 6.41 2.77
CA HIS A 68 -3.26 7.57 2.58
C HIS A 68 -1.90 7.39 3.28
N SER A 69 -1.87 6.84 4.49
CA SER A 69 -0.61 6.55 5.17
C SER A 69 0.23 5.49 4.44
N LEU A 70 -0.40 4.49 3.82
CA LEU A 70 0.30 3.43 3.10
C LEU A 70 0.85 3.91 1.76
N TYR A 71 0.12 4.74 1.04
CA TYR A 71 0.45 5.06 -0.36
C TYR A 71 0.86 6.50 -0.60
N ARG A 72 0.62 7.41 0.35
CA ARG A 72 0.83 8.87 0.24
C ARG A 72 0.07 9.53 -0.93
N VAL A 73 -0.85 8.79 -1.55
CA VAL A 73 -1.74 9.30 -2.60
C VAL A 73 -3.19 9.30 -2.11
N ASN A 74 -4.03 10.07 -2.78
CA ASN A 74 -5.46 10.02 -2.57
C ASN A 74 -6.09 8.98 -3.50
N LEU A 75 -6.47 7.82 -2.99
CA LEU A 75 -7.15 6.79 -3.80
C LEU A 75 -8.53 7.25 -4.33
N ASP A 76 -9.15 8.27 -3.72
CA ASP A 76 -10.42 8.82 -4.20
C ASP A 76 -10.27 9.68 -5.46
N SER A 77 -9.04 10.07 -5.83
CA SER A 77 -8.75 10.86 -7.03
C SER A 77 -9.06 10.12 -8.33
N THR A 78 -9.23 8.80 -8.28
CA THR A 78 -9.66 8.03 -9.45
C THR A 78 -11.11 8.35 -9.82
N THR A 79 -11.36 8.47 -11.14
CA THR A 79 -12.70 8.65 -11.70
C THR A 79 -13.54 7.37 -11.66
N LEU A 80 -12.91 6.21 -11.43
CA LEU A 80 -13.59 4.92 -11.39
C LEU A 80 -14.09 4.61 -9.96
N VAL A 81 -15.40 4.73 -9.74
CA VAL A 81 -16.04 4.46 -8.44
C VAL A 81 -15.76 3.04 -7.93
N SER A 82 -15.71 2.05 -8.84
CA SER A 82 -15.41 0.64 -8.52
C SER A 82 -13.96 0.38 -8.08
N ALA A 83 -13.07 1.36 -8.30
CA ALA A 83 -11.68 1.31 -7.90
C ALA A 83 -11.45 1.89 -6.49
N LYS A 84 -12.50 2.34 -5.79
CA LYS A 84 -12.40 2.89 -4.43
C LYS A 84 -12.64 1.79 -3.39
N PRO A 85 -11.92 1.81 -2.25
CA PRO A 85 -12.21 0.92 -1.15
C PRO A 85 -13.53 1.33 -0.48
N THR A 86 -14.47 0.40 -0.41
CA THR A 86 -15.83 0.63 0.12
C THR A 86 -15.98 0.32 1.62
N SER A 87 -15.03 -0.44 2.16
CA SER A 87 -14.95 -0.83 3.57
C SER A 87 -13.51 -1.21 3.90
N LEU A 88 -13.18 -1.36 5.19
CA LEU A 88 -11.89 -1.93 5.59
C LEU A 88 -11.71 -3.33 5.04
N ARG A 89 -12.80 -4.10 5.01
CA ARG A 89 -12.81 -5.47 4.48
C ARG A 89 -12.49 -5.56 3.00
N ASP A 90 -13.08 -4.67 2.22
CA ASP A 90 -12.76 -4.52 0.80
C ASP A 90 -11.31 -4.06 0.62
N PHE A 91 -10.87 -3.08 1.43
CA PHE A 91 -9.52 -2.53 1.36
C PHE A 91 -8.42 -3.59 1.52
N TYR A 92 -8.45 -4.37 2.60
CA TYR A 92 -7.40 -5.37 2.82
C TYR A 92 -7.51 -6.57 1.86
N ARG A 93 -8.72 -6.99 1.46
CA ARG A 93 -8.90 -8.12 0.52
C ARG A 93 -8.33 -7.83 -0.86
N ARG A 94 -8.32 -6.56 -1.24
CA ARG A 94 -7.83 -6.08 -2.53
C ARG A 94 -6.59 -5.22 -2.37
N ILE A 95 -5.81 -5.41 -1.30
CA ILE A 95 -4.67 -4.53 -1.01
C ILE A 95 -3.68 -4.45 -2.17
N SER A 96 -3.37 -5.57 -2.83
CA SER A 96 -2.50 -5.60 -4.02
C SER A 96 -3.07 -4.82 -5.20
N HIS A 97 -4.40 -4.86 -5.40
CA HIS A 97 -5.07 -4.06 -6.42
C HIS A 97 -4.99 -2.57 -6.09
N PHE A 98 -5.17 -2.18 -4.82
CA PHE A 98 -5.00 -0.79 -4.39
C PHE A 98 -3.54 -0.33 -4.47
N SER A 99 -2.56 -1.22 -4.29
CA SER A 99 -1.14 -0.90 -4.52
C SER A 99 -0.88 -0.58 -5.99
N GLN A 100 -1.46 -1.35 -6.92
CA GLN A 100 -1.36 -1.06 -8.35
C GLN A 100 -2.08 0.25 -8.73
N LEU A 101 -3.25 0.50 -8.15
CA LEU A 101 -3.97 1.75 -8.36
C LEU A 101 -3.18 2.96 -7.83
N ALA A 102 -2.62 2.84 -6.62
CA ALA A 102 -1.78 3.86 -6.03
C ALA A 102 -0.56 4.18 -6.91
N LEU A 103 0.10 3.15 -7.43
CA LEU A 103 1.22 3.31 -8.36
C LEU A 103 0.80 4.07 -9.63
N LYS A 104 -0.37 3.76 -10.19
CA LYS A 104 -0.88 4.48 -11.36
C LYS A 104 -1.17 5.95 -11.07
N ILE A 105 -1.79 6.25 -9.92
CA ILE A 105 -2.08 7.62 -9.48
C ILE A 105 -0.75 8.38 -9.30
N ALA A 106 0.22 7.80 -8.59
CA ALA A 106 1.54 8.40 -8.40
C ALA A 106 2.24 8.70 -9.73
N ILE A 107 2.20 7.79 -10.70
CA ILE A 107 2.79 7.99 -12.02
C ILE A 107 2.13 9.13 -12.80
N GLN A 108 0.85 9.38 -12.57
CA GLN A 108 0.10 10.46 -13.23
C GLN A 108 0.28 11.81 -12.54
N ASP A 109 0.88 11.84 -11.35
CA ASP A 109 1.11 13.07 -10.59
C ASP A 109 2.26 13.87 -11.22
N GLU A 110 1.96 15.10 -11.66
CA GLU A 110 2.93 15.97 -12.34
C GLU A 110 3.84 16.72 -11.36
N THR A 111 3.48 16.74 -10.08
CA THR A 111 4.19 17.46 -9.01
C THR A 111 5.26 16.59 -8.36
N ASP A 112 4.86 15.49 -7.72
CA ASP A 112 5.71 14.65 -6.87
C ASP A 112 5.70 13.17 -7.33
N GLY A 113 5.20 12.90 -8.53
CA GLY A 113 4.96 11.55 -9.01
C GLY A 113 6.18 10.63 -9.01
N ASP A 114 7.39 11.16 -9.24
CA ASP A 114 8.64 10.41 -9.14
C ASP A 114 8.95 9.97 -7.71
N GLU A 115 8.79 10.86 -6.73
CA GLU A 115 9.01 10.55 -5.32
C GLU A 115 7.96 9.56 -4.80
N LEU A 116 6.68 9.78 -5.14
CA LEU A 116 5.58 8.91 -4.75
C LEU A 116 5.74 7.50 -5.37
N THR A 117 6.15 7.43 -6.64
CA THR A 117 6.42 6.16 -7.32
C THR A 117 7.58 5.41 -6.66
N ALA A 118 8.68 6.10 -6.35
CA ALA A 118 9.81 5.50 -5.66
C ALA A 118 9.40 4.98 -4.27
N PHE A 119 8.65 5.76 -3.50
CA PHE A 119 8.13 5.37 -2.19
C PHE A 119 7.27 4.10 -2.26
N ILE A 120 6.32 4.03 -3.20
CA ILE A 120 5.44 2.87 -3.37
C ILE A 120 6.25 1.63 -3.74
N LEU A 121 7.19 1.74 -4.69
CA LEU A 121 7.95 0.58 -5.17
C LEU A 121 8.98 0.06 -4.16
N ASP A 122 9.61 0.95 -3.40
CA ASP A 122 10.56 0.55 -2.35
C ASP A 122 9.87 -0.21 -1.22
N ARG A 123 8.69 0.27 -0.83
CA ARG A 123 7.89 -0.30 0.26
C ARG A 123 7.17 -1.59 -0.13
N TYR A 124 6.89 -1.78 -1.43
CA TYR A 124 6.10 -2.90 -1.94
C TYR A 124 6.87 -3.65 -3.05
N PRO A 125 7.89 -4.44 -2.71
CA PRO A 125 8.86 -5.01 -3.65
C PRO A 125 8.33 -6.10 -4.59
N LYS A 126 7.00 -6.33 -4.64
CA LYS A 126 6.36 -7.34 -5.50
C LYS A 126 5.17 -6.82 -6.30
N ILE A 127 5.03 -5.50 -6.46
CA ILE A 127 4.03 -4.92 -7.35
C ILE A 127 4.39 -5.25 -8.80
N ALA A 128 3.47 -5.92 -9.50
CA ALA A 128 3.61 -6.17 -10.93
C ALA A 128 3.59 -4.86 -11.73
N ILE A 129 4.61 -4.66 -12.57
CA ILE A 129 4.66 -3.53 -13.51
C ILE A 129 4.05 -3.98 -14.84
N HIS A 130 2.84 -3.52 -15.14
CA HIS A 130 2.16 -3.80 -16.39
C HIS A 130 2.59 -2.85 -17.50
N HIS A 131 2.46 -3.26 -18.77
CA HIS A 131 2.73 -2.40 -19.93
C HIS A 131 2.01 -1.04 -19.88
N GLY A 132 0.75 -1.03 -19.44
CA GLY A 132 -0.02 0.20 -19.25
C GLY A 132 0.58 1.17 -18.22
N THR A 133 1.29 0.64 -17.20
CA THR A 133 2.01 1.45 -16.20
C THR A 133 3.18 2.19 -16.85
N VAL A 134 3.93 1.50 -17.71
CA VAL A 134 5.05 2.09 -18.46
C VAL A 134 4.54 3.16 -19.43
N ILE A 135 3.45 2.88 -20.16
CA ILE A 135 2.82 3.89 -21.03
C ILE A 135 2.40 5.12 -20.23
N SER A 136 1.73 4.97 -19.10
CA SER A 136 1.35 6.11 -18.25
C SER A 136 2.56 6.93 -17.83
N ALA A 137 3.68 6.28 -17.49
CA ALA A 137 4.92 6.98 -17.15
C ALA A 137 5.48 7.79 -18.31
N THR A 138 5.43 7.28 -19.55
CA THR A 138 5.86 8.03 -20.75
C THR A 138 4.98 9.24 -21.05
N ARG A 139 3.71 9.22 -20.63
CA ARG A 139 2.75 10.31 -20.84
C ARG A 139 2.86 11.43 -19.82
N ASN A 140 3.51 11.20 -18.68
CA ASN A 140 3.80 12.25 -17.70
C ASN A 140 4.95 13.12 -18.24
N VAL A 141 4.62 14.19 -18.94
CA VAL A 141 5.58 15.03 -19.69
C VAL A 141 6.64 15.64 -18.78
N THR A 142 6.31 15.95 -17.53
CA THR A 142 7.22 16.60 -16.58
C THR A 142 8.18 15.62 -15.92
N LYS A 143 7.76 14.36 -15.67
CA LYS A 143 8.52 13.39 -14.88
C LYS A 143 8.97 12.13 -15.63
N ALA A 144 8.58 11.93 -16.90
CA ALA A 144 8.81 10.68 -17.64
C ALA A 144 10.24 10.10 -17.53
N PRO A 145 11.34 10.86 -17.73
CA PRO A 145 12.69 10.29 -17.64
C PRO A 145 13.03 9.72 -16.26
N ARG A 146 12.52 10.37 -15.19
CA ARG A 146 12.75 9.92 -13.81
C ARG A 146 11.89 8.72 -13.47
N LEU A 147 10.61 8.75 -13.85
CA LEU A 147 9.68 7.64 -13.65
C LEU A 147 10.17 6.36 -14.34
N LEU A 148 10.59 6.45 -15.60
CA LEU A 148 11.14 5.29 -16.32
C LEU A 148 12.40 4.75 -15.66
N ARG A 149 13.30 5.61 -15.18
CA ARG A 149 14.49 5.19 -14.43
C ARG A 149 14.13 4.46 -13.13
N ILE A 150 13.14 4.95 -12.39
CA ILE A 150 12.65 4.31 -11.17
C ILE A 150 12.08 2.93 -11.47
N LEU A 151 11.22 2.82 -12.50
CA LEU A 151 10.62 1.55 -12.92
C LEU A 151 11.68 0.54 -13.38
N LEU A 152 12.67 0.97 -14.17
CA LEU A 152 13.76 0.10 -14.61
C LEU A 152 14.59 -0.42 -13.43
N LYS A 153 15.02 0.47 -12.53
CA LYS A 153 15.74 0.08 -11.31
C LYS A 153 14.95 -0.89 -10.45
N TYR A 154 13.64 -0.73 -10.40
CA TYR A 154 12.76 -1.65 -9.68
C TYR A 154 12.76 -3.04 -10.33
N LEU A 155 12.57 -3.09 -11.66
CA LEU A 155 12.57 -4.35 -12.42
C LEU A 155 13.91 -5.10 -12.33
N GLU A 156 15.04 -4.38 -12.36
CA GLU A 156 16.38 -4.96 -12.20
C GLU A 156 16.61 -5.61 -10.82
N LYS A 157 15.91 -5.15 -9.78
CA LYS A 157 16.00 -5.72 -8.42
C LYS A 157 15.14 -6.97 -8.25
N LEU A 158 14.18 -7.23 -9.14
CA LEU A 158 13.35 -8.41 -9.03
C LEU A 158 14.18 -9.65 -9.38
N PRO A 159 14.10 -10.75 -8.60
CA PRO A 159 14.79 -11.98 -8.94
C PRO A 159 14.33 -12.44 -10.34
N SER A 160 15.29 -12.82 -11.19
CA SER A 160 15.00 -13.41 -12.50
C SER A 160 14.06 -14.60 -12.30
N GLN A 161 12.88 -14.54 -12.92
CA GLN A 161 11.91 -15.63 -12.90
C GLN A 161 12.40 -16.83 -13.70
#